data_AF-A0A936FJX0-F1
#
_entry.id   AF-A0A936FJX0-F1
#
_cell.length_a   1.000
_cell.length_b   1.000
_cell.length_c   1.000
_cell.angle_alpha   90.00
_cell.angle_beta   90.00
_cell.angle_gamma   90.00
#
_symmetry.space_group_name_H-M   'P 1'
#
loop_
_entity.id
_entity.type
_entity.pdbx_description
1 polymer ?
#
loop_
_entity_poly.entity_id
_entity_poly.type
_entity_poly.pdbx_seq_one_letter_code
_entity_poly.pdbx_strand_id
1 'polypeptide(L)'
;MTNAAVDWIPAGQAFRFEDLVFWRDKGRAPFAAAATRIDTVVLGPHASARFPGELQPFVDAALTRRKQYDYSDAITSDLGRAWAAADPAVVFVESPHSRVAQDANRAPPADVMPGLREFFARIARQRGGEKLAFDGIDAVRPITFAGEIVLRPPADEAQWSALAVALAAARRLGHDAYRRACDSVIDAVLRAHRPGAALHVIGLHDTMNTKMRADGAIVVERPAVDRLPALVNFGNKGDERGEGGSDPLSIGAAEVRRIADAWAQGFGVAAADRDAAISLNRPYKGGYEVGHYGALLRARNEPRVGAVQVEFLREALLGPRATAQLRQPGADWPETDGAHLGRIVVALVAAGRLLRNATGT
;
A
#
# COMPACT_ATOMS: atom_id res chain seq x y z
N MET A 1 4.44 -29.62 -8.06
CA MET A 1 3.57 -29.71 -6.88
C MET A 1 3.14 -28.31 -6.51
N THR A 2 1.84 -28.06 -6.37
CA THR A 2 1.30 -26.75 -5.95
C THR A 2 1.66 -26.50 -4.49
N ASN A 3 2.36 -25.40 -4.17
CA ASN A 3 2.59 -25.02 -2.78
C ASN A 3 1.25 -24.57 -2.15
N ALA A 4 0.57 -25.48 -1.45
CA ALA A 4 -0.72 -25.21 -0.81
C ALA A 4 -0.61 -24.34 0.46
N ALA A 5 0.61 -24.01 0.89
CA ALA A 5 0.87 -23.22 2.09
C ALA A 5 0.80 -21.70 1.86
N VAL A 6 0.54 -21.25 0.64
CA VAL A 6 0.39 -19.83 0.27
C VAL A 6 -0.89 -19.61 -0.52
N ASP A 7 -1.40 -18.39 -0.51
CA ASP A 7 -2.66 -18.02 -1.14
C ASP A 7 -2.46 -17.61 -2.60
N TRP A 8 -3.16 -18.30 -3.50
CA TRP A 8 -3.06 -18.12 -4.94
C TRP A 8 -4.26 -17.40 -5.52
N ILE A 9 -4.05 -16.67 -6.60
CA ILE A 9 -5.07 -16.30 -7.58
C ILE A 9 -5.03 -17.34 -8.70
N PRO A 10 -6.17 -17.91 -9.10
CA PRO A 10 -6.25 -18.80 -10.26
C PRO A 10 -5.54 -18.22 -11.49
N ALA A 11 -4.74 -19.04 -12.17
CA ALA A 11 -4.06 -18.62 -13.40
C ALA A 11 -5.10 -18.20 -14.46
N GLY A 12 -4.80 -17.12 -15.19
CA GLY A 12 -5.68 -16.54 -16.19
C GLY A 12 -6.80 -15.66 -15.63
N GLN A 13 -6.93 -15.52 -14.31
CA GLN A 13 -7.93 -14.65 -13.72
C GLN A 13 -7.65 -13.18 -14.09
N ALA A 14 -8.58 -12.58 -14.82
CA ALA A 14 -8.59 -11.15 -15.13
C ALA A 14 -9.50 -10.41 -14.15
N PHE A 15 -9.14 -9.16 -13.86
CA PHE A 15 -9.92 -8.29 -12.97
C PHE A 15 -10.54 -7.14 -13.75
N ARG A 16 -11.80 -6.85 -13.43
CA ARG A 16 -12.57 -5.72 -13.97
C ARG A 16 -12.62 -4.58 -12.96
N PHE A 17 -13.10 -3.43 -13.39
CA PHE A 17 -13.34 -2.27 -12.52
C PHE A 17 -14.18 -2.65 -11.29
N GLU A 18 -15.23 -3.45 -11.49
CA GLU A 18 -16.12 -3.89 -10.43
C GLU A 18 -15.47 -4.88 -9.46
N ASP A 19 -14.33 -5.48 -9.79
CA ASP A 19 -13.62 -6.36 -8.87
C ASP A 19 -12.67 -5.57 -7.96
N LEU A 20 -12.19 -4.41 -8.42
CA LEU A 20 -11.10 -3.65 -7.78
C LEU A 20 -11.56 -2.39 -7.06
N VAL A 21 -12.72 -1.83 -7.42
CA VAL A 21 -13.19 -0.54 -6.89
C VAL A 21 -14.31 -0.74 -5.89
N PHE A 22 -14.17 -0.19 -4.68
CA PHE A 22 -15.10 -0.32 -3.57
C PHE A 22 -15.60 1.05 -3.15
N TRP A 23 -16.92 1.19 -3.01
CA TRP A 23 -17.58 2.40 -2.57
C TRP A 23 -18.95 2.06 -1.97
N ARG A 24 -19.49 2.98 -1.20
CA ARG A 24 -20.82 2.85 -0.63
C ARG A 24 -21.90 2.79 -1.71
N ASP A 25 -22.85 1.89 -1.55
CA ASP A 25 -23.96 1.64 -2.50
C ASP A 25 -23.54 1.04 -3.85
N LYS A 26 -22.33 0.46 -3.94
CA LYS A 26 -21.93 -0.37 -5.09
C LYS A 26 -22.99 -1.44 -5.38
N GLY A 27 -23.33 -1.58 -6.67
CA GLY A 27 -24.40 -2.47 -7.15
C GLY A 27 -25.81 -1.88 -7.10
N ARG A 28 -26.01 -0.72 -6.45
CA ARG A 28 -27.29 0.02 -6.46
C ARG A 28 -27.30 1.20 -7.42
N ALA A 29 -26.13 1.79 -7.68
CA ALA A 29 -25.96 2.93 -8.58
C ALA A 29 -24.63 2.84 -9.35
N PRO A 30 -24.54 3.43 -10.55
CA PRO A 30 -23.28 3.53 -11.29
C PRO A 30 -22.28 4.40 -10.54
N PHE A 31 -20.99 4.12 -10.70
CA PHE A 31 -19.92 4.86 -10.02
C PHE A 31 -19.96 6.38 -10.30
N ALA A 32 -20.35 6.78 -11.51
CA ALA A 32 -20.48 8.20 -11.87
C ALA A 32 -21.41 9.00 -10.94
N ALA A 33 -22.46 8.36 -10.40
CA ALA A 33 -23.36 9.00 -9.44
C ALA A 33 -22.68 9.18 -8.07
N ALA A 34 -21.88 8.21 -7.64
CA ALA A 34 -21.12 8.26 -6.39
C ALA A 34 -19.98 9.29 -6.46
N ALA A 35 -19.32 9.42 -7.62
CA ALA A 35 -18.19 10.34 -7.86
C ALA A 35 -18.49 11.79 -7.44
N THR A 36 -19.74 12.23 -7.54
CA THR A 36 -20.17 13.60 -7.16
C THR A 36 -20.08 13.92 -5.66
N ARG A 37 -19.92 12.90 -4.81
CA ARG A 37 -19.84 13.02 -3.35
C ARG A 37 -18.47 12.64 -2.80
N ILE A 38 -17.59 12.09 -3.63
CA ILE A 38 -16.29 11.60 -3.21
C ILE A 38 -15.33 12.78 -3.07
N ASP A 39 -14.72 12.91 -1.90
CA ASP A 39 -13.62 13.84 -1.61
C ASP A 39 -12.30 13.11 -1.32
N THR A 40 -12.35 11.79 -1.16
CA THR A 40 -11.21 10.96 -0.79
C THR A 40 -11.14 9.71 -1.67
N VAL A 41 -10.04 9.56 -2.42
CA VAL A 41 -9.73 8.37 -3.21
C VAL A 41 -8.60 7.63 -2.51
N VAL A 42 -8.85 6.42 -2.03
CA VAL A 42 -7.88 5.58 -1.33
C VAL A 42 -7.36 4.51 -2.30
N LEU A 43 -6.04 4.40 -2.40
CA LEU A 43 -5.33 3.46 -3.26
C LEU A 43 -4.62 2.43 -2.38
N GLY A 44 -4.86 1.15 -2.62
CA GLY A 44 -4.22 0.03 -1.92
C GLY A 44 -3.30 -0.78 -2.84
N PRO A 45 -2.11 -0.25 -3.22
CA PRO A 45 -1.21 -0.92 -4.17
C PRO A 45 -0.68 -2.27 -3.68
N HIS A 46 -0.65 -2.46 -2.35
CA HIS A 46 -0.09 -3.64 -1.70
C HIS A 46 -1.12 -4.40 -0.84
N ALA A 47 -2.40 -4.11 -1.05
CA ALA A 47 -3.50 -4.60 -0.23
C ALA A 47 -3.70 -6.12 -0.31
N SER A 48 -3.30 -6.76 -1.42
CA SER A 48 -3.38 -8.21 -1.59
C SER A 48 -2.05 -8.90 -1.32
N ALA A 49 -2.09 -9.95 -0.51
CA ALA A 49 -0.97 -10.88 -0.33
C ALA A 49 -0.89 -11.95 -1.43
N ARG A 50 -1.97 -12.14 -2.20
CA ARG A 50 -2.15 -13.32 -3.06
C ARG A 50 -1.22 -13.28 -4.27
N PHE A 51 -0.69 -14.44 -4.64
CA PHE A 51 0.20 -14.57 -5.78
C PHE A 51 -0.55 -15.00 -7.03
N PRO A 52 -0.26 -14.42 -8.21
CA PRO A 52 -0.83 -14.88 -9.47
C PRO A 52 -0.37 -16.30 -9.79
N GLY A 53 -1.30 -17.16 -10.21
CA GLY A 53 -1.04 -18.57 -10.49
C GLY A 53 0.00 -18.80 -11.60
N GLU A 54 0.19 -17.82 -12.48
CA GLU A 54 1.25 -17.79 -13.50
C GLU A 54 2.64 -17.95 -12.88
N LEU A 55 2.85 -17.45 -11.66
CA LEU A 55 4.15 -17.49 -10.98
C LEU A 55 4.39 -18.77 -10.19
N GLN A 56 3.39 -19.67 -10.11
CA GLN A 56 3.48 -20.87 -9.28
C GLN A 56 4.71 -21.75 -9.55
N PRO A 57 5.15 -21.97 -10.81
CA PRO A 57 6.36 -22.75 -11.07
C PRO A 57 7.65 -22.11 -10.53
N PHE A 58 7.66 -20.80 -10.27
CA PHE A 58 8.85 -20.03 -9.91
C PHE A 58 8.95 -19.71 -8.42
N VAL A 59 7.83 -19.79 -7.70
CA VAL A 59 7.79 -19.50 -6.26
C VAL A 59 8.49 -20.60 -5.47
N ASP A 60 9.20 -20.18 -4.41
CA ASP A 60 9.89 -21.10 -3.52
C ASP A 60 8.90 -21.96 -2.71
N ALA A 61 9.17 -23.27 -2.64
CA ALA A 61 8.29 -24.23 -1.98
C ALA A 61 8.34 -24.11 -0.44
N ALA A 62 9.38 -23.50 0.13
CA ALA A 62 9.51 -23.26 1.56
C ALA A 62 8.79 -21.97 2.01
N LEU A 63 8.19 -21.23 1.08
CA LEU A 63 7.41 -20.04 1.42
C LEU A 63 6.14 -20.46 2.17
N THR A 64 5.89 -19.79 3.30
CA THR A 64 4.70 -19.99 4.13
C THR A 64 3.74 -18.81 3.97
N ARG A 65 2.49 -19.00 4.38
CA ARG A 65 1.48 -17.93 4.43
C ARG A 65 1.96 -16.74 5.27
N ARG A 66 2.62 -16.98 6.41
CA ARG A 66 3.26 -15.93 7.22
C ARG A 66 4.17 -15.04 6.38
N LYS A 67 5.10 -15.66 5.64
CA LYS A 67 6.09 -14.95 4.82
C LYS A 67 5.45 -14.20 3.67
N GLN A 68 4.43 -14.78 3.05
CA GLN A 68 3.65 -14.15 1.99
C GLN A 68 2.91 -12.89 2.48
N TYR A 69 2.31 -12.94 3.66
CA TYR A 69 1.52 -11.83 4.18
C TYR A 69 2.40 -10.71 4.76
N ASP A 70 3.51 -11.06 5.43
CA ASP A 70 4.51 -10.06 5.87
C ASP A 70 5.06 -9.24 4.70
N TYR A 71 5.07 -9.84 3.51
CA TYR A 71 5.49 -9.24 2.25
C TYR A 71 4.45 -8.33 1.57
N SER A 72 3.28 -8.15 2.21
CA SER A 72 2.16 -7.33 1.73
C SER A 72 1.68 -6.37 2.80
N ASP A 73 0.74 -5.50 2.44
CA ASP A 73 0.04 -4.59 3.35
C ASP A 73 -1.38 -5.13 3.56
N ALA A 74 -1.48 -6.42 3.89
CA ALA A 74 -2.73 -7.20 3.74
C ALA A 74 -3.93 -6.64 4.51
N ILE A 75 -3.70 -5.98 5.66
CA ILE A 75 -4.79 -5.40 6.44
C ILE A 75 -5.38 -4.16 5.77
N THR A 76 -4.66 -3.50 4.85
CA THR A 76 -5.21 -2.37 4.08
C THR A 76 -6.36 -2.77 3.16
N SER A 77 -6.47 -4.04 2.74
CA SER A 77 -7.62 -4.52 1.97
C SER A 77 -8.91 -4.45 2.82
N ASP A 78 -8.90 -5.06 4.00
CA ASP A 78 -10.04 -5.05 4.91
C ASP A 78 -10.37 -3.63 5.38
N LEU A 79 -9.34 -2.85 5.75
CA LEU A 79 -9.50 -1.46 6.17
C LEU A 79 -10.10 -0.58 5.07
N GLY A 80 -9.53 -0.62 3.87
CA GLY A 80 -9.97 0.20 2.73
C GLY A 80 -11.41 -0.13 2.32
N ARG A 81 -11.76 -1.41 2.25
CA ARG A 81 -13.13 -1.87 1.96
C ARG A 81 -14.12 -1.41 3.03
N ALA A 82 -13.79 -1.61 4.31
CA ALA A 82 -14.65 -1.22 5.42
C ALA A 82 -14.83 0.31 5.49
N TRP A 83 -13.77 1.08 5.22
CA TRP A 83 -13.83 2.53 5.18
C TRP A 83 -14.72 3.04 4.04
N ALA A 84 -14.52 2.55 2.82
CA ALA A 84 -15.34 2.92 1.66
C ALA A 84 -16.81 2.50 1.80
N ALA A 85 -17.10 1.43 2.56
CA ALA A 85 -18.47 1.03 2.88
C ALA A 85 -19.12 1.97 3.91
N ALA A 86 -18.34 2.49 4.87
CA ALA A 86 -18.84 3.34 5.95
C ALA A 86 -19.02 4.82 5.53
N ASP A 87 -18.07 5.38 4.77
CA ASP A 87 -18.08 6.79 4.36
C ASP A 87 -18.50 6.95 2.88
N PRO A 88 -19.65 7.59 2.57
CA PRO A 88 -20.06 7.84 1.19
C PRO A 88 -19.13 8.79 0.41
N ALA A 89 -18.23 9.49 1.09
CA ALA A 89 -17.24 10.37 0.47
C ALA A 89 -15.93 9.67 0.09
N VAL A 90 -15.82 8.36 0.37
CA VAL A 90 -14.61 7.56 0.15
C VAL A 90 -14.85 6.51 -0.92
N VAL A 91 -13.87 6.37 -1.82
CA VAL A 91 -13.72 5.22 -2.72
C VAL A 91 -12.38 4.57 -2.45
N PHE A 92 -12.34 3.24 -2.47
CA PHE A 92 -11.12 2.46 -2.34
C PHE A 92 -10.85 1.66 -3.62
N VAL A 93 -9.61 1.72 -4.13
CA VAL A 93 -9.14 0.91 -5.25
C VAL A 93 -8.09 -0.06 -4.75
N GLU A 94 -8.34 -1.35 -4.92
CA GLU A 94 -7.49 -2.41 -4.39
C GLU A 94 -6.67 -3.05 -5.50
N SER A 95 -5.36 -3.18 -5.28
CA SER A 95 -4.51 -4.01 -6.14
C SER A 95 -4.78 -5.49 -5.85
N PRO A 96 -5.13 -6.30 -6.87
CA PRO A 96 -5.48 -7.71 -6.64
C PRO A 96 -4.25 -8.59 -6.41
N HIS A 97 -3.06 -8.15 -6.84
CA HIS A 97 -1.84 -8.93 -6.83
C HIS A 97 -0.87 -8.44 -5.75
N SER A 98 -0.14 -9.38 -5.16
CA SER A 98 1.07 -9.04 -4.42
C SER A 98 2.10 -8.36 -5.31
N ARG A 99 2.91 -7.49 -4.67
CA ARG A 99 4.07 -6.81 -5.27
C ARG A 99 5.14 -7.75 -5.85
N VAL A 100 5.04 -9.08 -5.61
CA VAL A 100 5.91 -10.08 -6.23
C VAL A 100 5.85 -10.06 -7.77
N ALA A 101 4.69 -9.72 -8.36
CA ALA A 101 4.52 -9.74 -9.80
C ALA A 101 4.96 -8.41 -10.45
N GLN A 102 4.58 -7.30 -9.81
CA GLN A 102 5.00 -5.95 -10.12
C GLN A 102 4.56 -5.10 -8.92
N ASP A 103 5.48 -4.36 -8.32
CA ASP A 103 5.16 -3.40 -7.27
C ASP A 103 4.43 -2.20 -7.90
N ALA A 104 3.14 -2.03 -7.57
CA ALA A 104 2.31 -0.94 -8.08
C ALA A 104 2.71 0.45 -7.51
N ASN A 105 3.50 0.49 -6.44
CA ASN A 105 4.10 1.69 -5.88
C ASN A 105 5.56 1.88 -6.35
N ARG A 106 5.87 1.35 -7.54
CA ARG A 106 7.08 1.64 -8.33
C ARG A 106 6.67 2.06 -9.74
N ALA A 107 7.50 2.90 -10.36
CA ALA A 107 7.32 3.19 -11.78
C ALA A 107 7.45 1.88 -12.59
N PRO A 108 6.49 1.55 -13.47
CA PRO A 108 6.56 0.32 -14.25
C PRO A 108 7.73 0.42 -15.24
N PRO A 109 8.69 -0.51 -15.23
CA PRO A 109 9.77 -0.50 -16.20
C PRO A 109 9.25 -0.91 -17.59
N ALA A 110 10.00 -0.50 -18.63
CA ALA A 110 9.75 -0.97 -19.99
C ALA A 110 9.99 -2.49 -20.12
N ASP A 111 11.06 -2.98 -19.49
CA ASP A 111 11.39 -4.39 -19.34
C ASP A 111 11.82 -4.68 -17.90
N VAL A 112 11.17 -5.66 -17.27
CA VAL A 112 11.44 -6.08 -15.89
C VAL A 112 12.70 -6.96 -15.78
N MET A 113 13.14 -7.59 -16.87
CA MET A 113 14.14 -8.66 -16.81
C MET A 113 15.57 -8.20 -16.51
N PRO A 114 16.08 -7.11 -17.10
CA PRO A 114 17.41 -6.60 -16.73
C PRO A 114 17.48 -6.26 -15.24
N GLY A 115 16.44 -5.60 -14.70
CA GLY A 115 16.35 -5.25 -13.28
C GLY A 115 16.31 -6.48 -12.38
N LEU A 116 15.52 -7.50 -12.72
CA LEU A 116 15.42 -8.72 -11.91
C LEU A 116 16.71 -9.55 -11.94
N ARG A 117 17.40 -9.65 -13.08
CA ARG A 117 18.71 -10.30 -13.19
C ARG A 117 19.75 -9.62 -12.30
N GLU A 118 19.82 -8.29 -12.37
CA GLU A 118 20.67 -7.49 -11.52
C GLU A 118 20.31 -7.68 -10.04
N PHE A 119 19.01 -7.78 -9.71
CA PHE A 119 18.56 -8.05 -8.34
C PHE A 119 19.14 -9.36 -7.82
N PHE A 120 19.00 -10.46 -8.56
CA PHE A 120 19.55 -11.75 -8.15
C PHE A 120 21.09 -11.73 -8.05
N ALA A 121 21.78 -11.00 -8.94
CA ALA A 121 23.22 -10.81 -8.84
C ALA A 121 23.61 -10.08 -7.54
N ARG A 122 22.88 -9.03 -7.16
CA ARG A 122 23.09 -8.32 -5.89
C ARG A 122 22.77 -9.19 -4.68
N ILE A 123 21.73 -10.03 -4.72
CA ILE A 123 21.45 -11.00 -3.65
C ILE A 123 22.64 -11.94 -3.46
N ALA A 124 23.20 -12.49 -4.54
CA ALA A 124 24.33 -13.41 -4.47
C ALA A 124 25.56 -12.74 -3.81
N ARG A 125 25.87 -11.51 -4.20
CA ARG A 125 26.95 -10.69 -3.62
C ARG A 125 26.68 -10.31 -2.16
N GLN A 126 25.45 -9.92 -1.82
CA GLN A 126 25.07 -9.60 -0.45
C GLN A 126 25.20 -10.82 0.46
N ARG A 127 24.85 -12.03 -0.02
CA ARG A 127 25.08 -13.30 0.70
C ARG A 127 26.56 -13.63 0.85
N GLY A 128 27.41 -13.11 -0.04
CA GLY A 128 28.87 -13.12 0.08
C GLY A 128 29.44 -12.08 1.06
N GLY A 129 28.60 -11.29 1.74
CA GLY A 129 29.00 -10.32 2.76
C GLY A 129 29.02 -8.86 2.31
N GLU A 130 28.67 -8.57 1.06
CA GLU A 130 28.63 -7.18 0.57
C GLU A 130 27.43 -6.41 1.12
N LYS A 131 27.63 -5.13 1.49
CA LYS A 131 26.55 -4.22 1.88
C LYS A 131 25.96 -3.55 0.65
N LEU A 132 24.91 -4.14 0.09
CA LEU A 132 24.24 -3.66 -1.11
C LEU A 132 22.80 -3.22 -0.83
N ALA A 133 22.35 -2.18 -1.55
CA ALA A 133 20.96 -1.74 -1.60
C ALA A 133 20.29 -2.23 -2.90
N PHE A 134 18.95 -2.34 -2.87
CA PHE A 134 18.14 -2.81 -4.00
C PHE A 134 17.34 -1.68 -4.67
N ASP A 135 17.63 -0.43 -4.31
CA ASP A 135 16.90 0.73 -4.82
C ASP A 135 17.04 0.82 -6.34
N GLY A 136 15.91 1.10 -7.02
CA GLY A 136 15.84 1.29 -8.47
C GLY A 136 15.74 0.01 -9.30
N ILE A 137 15.86 -1.17 -8.70
CA ILE A 137 15.73 -2.47 -9.40
C ILE A 137 14.64 -3.37 -8.80
N ASP A 138 13.84 -2.84 -7.88
CA ASP A 138 12.87 -3.57 -7.07
C ASP A 138 11.43 -3.49 -7.58
N ALA A 139 11.24 -3.18 -8.86
CA ALA A 139 9.93 -3.22 -9.53
C ALA A 139 9.28 -4.62 -9.47
N VAL A 140 10.11 -5.66 -9.51
CA VAL A 140 9.76 -7.03 -9.15
C VAL A 140 10.67 -7.40 -8.00
N ARG A 141 10.11 -7.80 -6.87
CA ARG A 141 10.90 -8.11 -5.68
C ARG A 141 10.86 -9.62 -5.40
N PRO A 142 12.00 -10.34 -5.58
CA PRO A 142 12.05 -11.80 -5.51
C PRO A 142 12.34 -12.33 -4.09
N ILE A 143 12.45 -11.46 -3.09
CA ILE A 143 12.72 -11.80 -1.69
C ILE A 143 11.82 -11.00 -0.74
N THR A 144 11.56 -11.52 0.46
CA THR A 144 10.85 -10.76 1.50
C THR A 144 11.72 -9.64 2.07
N PHE A 145 11.15 -8.76 2.91
CA PHE A 145 11.91 -7.74 3.63
C PHE A 145 12.95 -8.30 4.62
N ALA A 146 12.82 -9.58 4.98
CA ALA A 146 13.78 -10.32 5.80
C ALA A 146 14.85 -11.05 4.95
N GLY A 147 14.79 -10.98 3.62
CA GLY A 147 15.75 -11.63 2.72
C GLY A 147 15.43 -13.09 2.36
N GLU A 148 14.26 -13.59 2.76
CA GLU A 148 13.79 -14.93 2.42
C GLU A 148 13.40 -15.01 0.94
N ILE A 149 13.71 -16.13 0.28
CA ILE A 149 13.42 -16.31 -1.16
C ILE A 149 11.90 -16.40 -1.38
N VAL A 150 11.39 -15.60 -2.32
CA VAL A 150 10.01 -15.67 -2.81
C VAL A 150 10.01 -16.27 -4.21
N LEU A 151 10.80 -15.71 -5.13
CA LEU A 151 11.03 -16.27 -6.47
C LEU A 151 12.39 -16.95 -6.51
N ARG A 152 12.42 -18.20 -6.96
CA ARG A 152 13.66 -18.96 -7.13
C ARG A 152 14.49 -18.34 -8.25
N PRO A 153 15.83 -18.22 -8.08
CA PRO A 153 16.68 -17.77 -9.17
C PRO A 153 16.61 -18.77 -10.33
N PRO A 154 16.29 -18.34 -11.56
CA PRO A 154 16.30 -19.22 -12.72
C PRO A 154 17.71 -19.80 -12.96
N ALA A 155 17.79 -21.09 -13.28
CA ALA A 155 19.07 -21.79 -13.46
C ALA A 155 19.69 -21.62 -14.86
N ASP A 156 18.86 -21.28 -15.86
CA ASP A 156 19.24 -21.20 -17.26
C ASP A 156 18.35 -20.19 -18.02
N GLU A 157 18.72 -19.89 -19.26
CA GLU A 157 18.03 -18.92 -20.11
C GLU A 157 16.59 -19.34 -20.48
N ALA A 158 16.30 -20.64 -20.54
CA ALA A 158 14.94 -21.11 -20.80
C ALA A 158 14.02 -20.80 -19.62
N GLN A 159 14.50 -21.01 -18.38
CA GLN A 159 13.76 -20.64 -17.17
C GLN A 159 13.60 -19.13 -17.03
N TRP A 160 14.62 -18.35 -17.42
CA TRP A 160 14.49 -16.89 -17.49
C TRP A 160 13.41 -16.45 -18.47
N SER A 161 13.39 -17.02 -19.67
CA SER A 161 12.36 -16.75 -20.67
C SER A 161 10.96 -17.12 -20.17
N ALA A 162 10.82 -18.27 -19.52
CA ALA A 162 9.54 -18.70 -18.95
C ALA A 162 9.07 -17.76 -17.82
N LEU A 163 9.97 -17.31 -16.95
CA LEU A 163 9.65 -16.34 -15.90
C LEU A 163 9.22 -14.98 -16.49
N ALA A 164 9.89 -14.53 -17.55
CA ALA A 164 9.53 -13.30 -18.26
C ALA A 164 8.08 -13.35 -18.77
N VAL A 165 7.70 -14.46 -19.42
CA VAL A 165 6.33 -14.68 -19.91
C VAL A 165 5.31 -14.67 -18.77
N ALA A 166 5.62 -15.36 -17.66
CA ALA A 166 4.73 -15.42 -16.50
C ALA A 166 4.54 -14.05 -15.82
N LEU A 167 5.62 -13.27 -15.63
CA LEU A 167 5.56 -11.92 -15.08
C LEU A 167 4.78 -10.97 -16.00
N ALA A 168 5.00 -11.05 -17.31
CA ALA A 168 4.25 -10.24 -18.28
C ALA A 168 2.74 -10.54 -18.25
N ALA A 169 2.37 -11.82 -18.16
CA ALA A 169 0.97 -12.24 -18.02
C ALA A 169 0.37 -11.72 -16.69
N ALA A 170 1.07 -11.92 -15.57
CA ALA A 170 0.64 -11.47 -14.26
C ALA A 170 0.48 -9.93 -14.18
N ARG A 171 1.40 -9.17 -14.78
CA ARG A 171 1.31 -7.70 -14.89
C ARG A 171 0.04 -7.29 -15.62
N ARG A 172 -0.20 -7.85 -16.80
CA ARG A 172 -1.35 -7.51 -17.65
C ARG A 172 -2.69 -7.80 -16.94
N LEU A 173 -2.78 -8.92 -16.25
CA LEU A 173 -4.00 -9.39 -15.60
C LEU A 173 -4.33 -8.62 -14.30
N GLY A 174 -3.31 -8.24 -13.52
CA GLY A 174 -3.50 -7.57 -12.23
C GLY A 174 -3.06 -6.11 -12.23
N HIS A 175 -1.76 -5.85 -12.34
CA HIS A 175 -1.18 -4.49 -12.20
C HIS A 175 -1.80 -3.50 -13.19
N ASP A 176 -1.88 -3.85 -14.47
CA ASP A 176 -2.41 -2.93 -15.48
C ASP A 176 -3.93 -2.73 -15.31
N ALA A 177 -4.65 -3.73 -14.79
CA ALA A 177 -6.06 -3.59 -14.43
C ALA A 177 -6.26 -2.64 -13.25
N TYR A 178 -5.44 -2.77 -12.21
CA TYR A 178 -5.40 -1.86 -11.06
C TYR A 178 -5.13 -0.42 -11.50
N ARG A 179 -4.06 -0.18 -12.28
CA ARG A 179 -3.71 1.17 -12.77
C ARG A 179 -4.85 1.79 -13.58
N ARG A 180 -5.47 1.04 -14.50
CA ARG A 180 -6.65 1.52 -15.25
C ARG A 180 -7.83 1.86 -14.33
N ALA A 181 -8.05 1.08 -13.26
CA ALA A 181 -9.10 1.36 -12.29
C ALA A 181 -8.81 2.64 -11.50
N CYS A 182 -7.57 2.83 -11.02
CA CYS A 182 -7.15 4.06 -10.36
C CYS A 182 -7.37 5.28 -11.26
N ASP A 183 -6.89 5.24 -12.50
CA ASP A 183 -7.02 6.33 -13.45
C ASP A 183 -8.50 6.63 -13.75
N SER A 184 -9.32 5.59 -13.97
CA SER A 184 -10.76 5.74 -14.20
C SER A 184 -11.51 6.37 -13.02
N VAL A 185 -11.15 5.98 -11.79
CA VAL A 185 -11.73 6.54 -10.56
C VAL A 185 -11.34 8.00 -10.41
N ILE A 186 -10.04 8.31 -10.49
CA ILE A 186 -9.52 9.66 -10.30
C ILE A 186 -10.09 10.60 -11.36
N ASP A 187 -10.13 10.18 -12.62
CA ASP A 187 -10.72 10.95 -13.71
C ASP A 187 -12.21 11.24 -13.49
N ALA A 188 -12.99 10.26 -13.04
CA ALA A 188 -14.41 10.43 -12.80
C ALA A 188 -14.68 11.37 -11.61
N VAL A 189 -13.91 11.25 -10.53
CA VAL A 189 -13.99 12.16 -9.37
C VAL A 189 -13.56 13.57 -9.78
N LEU A 190 -12.48 13.72 -10.54
CA LEU A 190 -12.01 15.01 -11.05
C LEU A 190 -13.01 15.70 -11.98
N ARG A 191 -13.72 14.94 -12.82
CA ARG A 191 -14.80 15.49 -13.66
C ARG A 191 -16.00 15.98 -12.84
N ALA A 192 -16.27 15.34 -11.70
CA ALA A 192 -17.35 15.73 -10.80
C ALA A 192 -16.91 16.77 -9.73
N HIS A 193 -15.60 17.01 -9.61
CA HIS A 193 -15.00 17.89 -8.62
C HIS A 193 -15.45 19.33 -8.78
N ARG A 194 -15.85 19.96 -7.67
CA ARG A 194 -16.24 21.37 -7.65
C ARG A 194 -15.03 22.22 -7.28
N PRO A 195 -14.74 23.33 -7.99
CA PRO A 195 -13.64 24.22 -7.64
C PRO A 195 -13.68 24.63 -6.17
N GLY A 196 -12.53 24.51 -5.48
CA GLY A 196 -12.40 24.88 -4.06
C GLY A 196 -12.87 23.82 -3.06
N ALA A 197 -13.51 22.74 -3.52
CA ALA A 197 -13.71 21.56 -2.70
C ALA A 197 -12.36 20.85 -2.45
N ALA A 198 -12.27 20.07 -1.37
CA ALA A 198 -11.11 19.22 -1.14
C ALA A 198 -11.18 17.97 -2.01
N LEU A 199 -10.02 17.48 -2.44
CA LEU A 199 -9.87 16.16 -3.04
C LEU A 199 -8.52 15.56 -2.63
N HIS A 200 -8.56 14.48 -1.86
CA HIS A 200 -7.37 13.81 -1.37
C HIS A 200 -7.22 12.44 -2.01
N VAL A 201 -6.08 12.19 -2.66
CA VAL A 201 -5.67 10.84 -3.06
C VAL A 201 -4.75 10.27 -1.99
N ILE A 202 -5.15 9.18 -1.34
CA ILE A 202 -4.41 8.54 -0.26
C ILE A 202 -3.78 7.25 -0.78
N GLY A 203 -2.45 7.15 -0.79
CA GLY A 203 -1.77 5.86 -0.91
C GLY A 203 -1.74 5.17 0.45
N LEU A 204 -2.56 4.14 0.63
CA LEU A 204 -2.73 3.44 1.91
C LEU A 204 -1.76 2.27 2.01
N HIS A 205 -0.95 2.31 3.07
CA HIS A 205 0.06 1.32 3.38
C HIS A 205 0.06 0.98 4.86
N ASP A 206 0.69 -0.15 5.18
CA ASP A 206 0.99 -0.51 6.55
C ASP A 206 2.31 -1.27 6.64
N THR A 207 3.02 -1.09 7.74
CA THR A 207 4.23 -1.87 8.01
C THR A 207 4.46 -2.06 9.51
N MET A 208 5.34 -3.00 9.86
CA MET A 208 5.75 -3.25 11.24
C MET A 208 7.06 -2.59 11.59
N ASN A 209 7.21 -2.20 12.86
CA ASN A 209 8.49 -1.77 13.43
C ASN A 209 9.46 -2.93 13.70
N THR A 210 9.02 -4.15 13.42
CA THR A 210 9.80 -5.37 13.51
C THR A 210 9.85 -6.09 12.16
N LYS A 211 10.87 -6.93 11.98
CA LYS A 211 11.06 -7.81 10.83
C LYS A 211 10.95 -9.25 11.28
N MET A 212 10.59 -10.09 10.33
CA MET A 212 10.43 -11.53 10.50
C MET A 212 11.79 -12.24 10.58
N ARG A 213 11.90 -13.25 11.45
CA ARG A 213 12.98 -14.24 11.48
C ARG A 213 12.65 -15.43 10.58
N ALA A 214 13.62 -16.32 10.36
CA ALA A 214 13.43 -17.53 9.55
C ALA A 214 12.28 -18.44 10.02
N ASP A 215 12.00 -18.47 11.33
CA ASP A 215 10.92 -19.27 11.95
C ASP A 215 9.53 -18.60 11.88
N GLY A 216 9.42 -17.45 11.22
CA GLY A 216 8.17 -16.70 11.04
C GLY A 216 7.80 -15.75 12.17
N ALA A 217 8.58 -15.70 13.26
CA ALA A 217 8.34 -14.72 14.33
C ALA A 217 8.76 -13.31 13.88
N ILE A 218 7.88 -12.32 14.03
CA ILE A 218 8.14 -10.92 13.69
C ILE A 218 8.57 -10.16 14.96
N VAL A 219 9.88 -10.15 15.20
CA VAL A 219 10.47 -9.68 16.46
C VAL A 219 11.78 -8.90 16.29
N VAL A 220 12.37 -8.88 15.08
CA VAL A 220 13.65 -8.20 14.86
C VAL A 220 13.39 -6.71 14.68
N GLU A 221 13.69 -5.89 15.68
CA GLU A 221 13.41 -4.46 15.60
C GLU A 221 14.14 -3.79 14.42
N ARG A 222 13.43 -2.87 13.76
CA ARG A 222 14.03 -1.97 12.77
C ARG A 222 14.96 -0.95 13.46
N PRO A 223 15.94 -0.38 12.75
CA PRO A 223 16.66 0.81 13.23
C PRO A 223 15.68 1.91 13.64
N ALA A 224 15.98 2.68 14.69
CA ALA A 224 15.07 3.70 15.22
C ALA A 224 14.64 4.74 14.17
N VAL A 225 15.52 5.06 13.22
CA VAL A 225 15.24 6.00 12.12
C VAL A 225 14.21 5.48 11.12
N ASP A 226 14.03 4.16 11.03
CA ASP A 226 13.12 3.47 10.12
C ASP A 226 11.80 3.07 10.81
N ARG A 227 11.63 3.41 12.10
CA ARG A 227 10.43 3.07 12.86
C ARG A 227 9.32 4.08 12.60
N LEU A 228 8.11 3.58 12.41
CA LEU A 228 6.89 4.36 12.43
C LEU A 228 6.58 4.87 13.85
N PRO A 229 5.83 5.99 13.95
CA PRO A 229 5.23 6.41 15.21
C PRO A 229 4.13 5.40 15.65
N ALA A 230 3.54 5.61 16.82
CA ALA A 230 2.61 4.66 17.42
C ALA A 230 1.31 4.42 16.62
N LEU A 231 0.96 5.31 15.68
CA LEU A 231 -0.23 5.17 14.84
C LEU A 231 0.12 5.22 13.35
N VAL A 232 0.59 6.36 12.83
CA VAL A 232 0.66 6.57 11.37
C VAL A 232 1.66 7.65 10.95
N ASN A 233 2.32 7.44 9.82
CA ASN A 233 3.14 8.44 9.14
C ASN A 233 2.42 8.96 7.88
N PHE A 234 2.50 10.28 7.63
CA PHE A 234 2.00 10.90 6.41
C PHE A 234 3.15 11.40 5.53
N GLY A 235 3.22 10.92 4.29
CA GLY A 235 4.23 11.31 3.31
C GLY A 235 3.67 12.21 2.20
N ASN A 236 4.14 13.46 2.10
CA ASN A 236 3.80 14.38 1.01
C ASN A 236 5.00 14.82 0.14
N LYS A 237 6.11 14.07 0.19
CA LYS A 237 7.42 14.37 -0.41
C LYS A 237 8.20 15.53 0.23
N GLY A 238 7.71 16.06 1.34
CA GLY A 238 8.35 17.15 2.06
C GLY A 238 9.42 16.72 3.07
N ASP A 239 9.80 17.66 3.92
CA ASP A 239 10.59 17.44 5.13
C ASP A 239 9.72 16.96 6.32
N GLU A 240 10.31 16.80 7.51
CA GLU A 240 9.59 16.34 8.72
C GLU A 240 8.45 17.29 9.19
N ARG A 241 8.35 18.49 8.61
CA ARG A 241 7.26 19.45 8.85
C ARG A 241 6.22 19.46 7.73
N GLY A 242 6.43 18.68 6.67
CA GLY A 242 5.60 18.68 5.46
C GLY A 242 5.97 19.77 4.45
N GLU A 243 7.03 20.54 4.72
CA GLU A 243 7.47 21.66 3.89
C GLU A 243 8.31 21.21 2.70
N GLY A 244 8.45 22.08 1.70
CA GLY A 244 9.18 21.78 0.47
C GLY A 244 10.64 21.43 0.70
N GLY A 245 11.14 20.44 -0.05
CA GLY A 245 12.54 20.05 -0.09
C GLY A 245 13.06 19.97 -1.52
N SER A 246 13.84 18.94 -1.82
CA SER A 246 14.34 18.66 -3.18
C SER A 246 13.27 18.17 -4.15
N ASP A 247 12.25 17.48 -3.63
CA ASP A 247 11.17 16.91 -4.42
C ASP A 247 9.92 17.81 -4.39
N PRO A 248 9.15 17.90 -5.50
CA PRO A 248 7.88 18.61 -5.50
C PRO A 248 6.84 17.96 -4.56
N LEU A 249 6.29 18.74 -3.65
CA LEU A 249 5.27 18.28 -2.68
C LEU A 249 4.04 17.68 -3.38
N SER A 250 3.61 16.48 -3.02
CA SER A 250 2.41 15.85 -3.60
C SER A 250 1.09 16.46 -3.10
N ILE A 251 1.13 17.16 -1.96
CA ILE A 251 0.07 18.03 -1.42
C ILE A 251 0.72 19.12 -0.56
N GLY A 252 0.10 20.30 -0.48
CA GLY A 252 0.65 21.44 0.27
C GLY A 252 0.87 21.16 1.76
N ALA A 253 1.89 21.79 2.35
CA ALA A 253 2.32 21.58 3.73
C ALA A 253 1.20 21.87 4.76
N ALA A 254 0.46 22.95 4.56
CA ALA A 254 -0.67 23.30 5.43
C ALA A 254 -1.79 22.23 5.39
N GLU A 255 -2.06 21.67 4.22
CA GLU A 255 -3.12 20.69 4.05
C GLU A 255 -2.72 19.32 4.62
N VAL A 256 -1.47 18.85 4.46
CA VAL A 256 -1.04 17.60 5.09
C VAL A 256 -1.07 17.69 6.61
N ARG A 257 -0.71 18.84 7.19
CA ARG A 257 -0.84 19.08 8.64
C ARG A 257 -2.30 19.04 9.09
N ARG A 258 -3.20 19.69 8.34
CA ARG A 258 -4.64 19.65 8.59
C ARG A 258 -5.21 18.22 8.53
N ILE A 259 -4.79 17.42 7.54
CA ILE A 259 -5.16 15.99 7.44
C ILE A 259 -4.71 15.25 8.68
N ALA A 260 -3.44 15.40 9.04
CA ALA A 260 -2.86 14.71 10.19
C ALA A 260 -3.54 15.12 11.51
N ASP A 261 -3.92 16.40 11.68
CA ASP A 261 -4.64 16.88 12.86
C ASP A 261 -6.08 16.36 12.94
N ALA A 262 -6.79 16.33 11.81
CA ALA A 262 -8.11 15.73 11.75
C ALA A 262 -8.08 14.23 12.10
N TRP A 263 -7.03 13.53 11.69
CA TRP A 263 -6.81 12.13 12.06
C TRP A 263 -6.48 12.00 13.55
N ALA A 264 -5.58 12.81 14.09
CA ALA A 264 -5.31 12.81 15.53
C ALA A 264 -6.59 12.98 16.36
N GLN A 265 -7.43 13.95 15.99
CA GLN A 265 -8.71 14.18 16.65
C GLN A 265 -9.70 13.02 16.44
N GLY A 266 -9.82 12.49 15.22
CA GLY A 266 -10.70 11.35 14.90
C GLY A 266 -10.33 10.09 15.68
N PHE A 267 -9.03 9.85 15.89
CA PHE A 267 -8.50 8.74 16.69
C PHE A 267 -8.46 9.05 18.20
N GLY A 268 -8.84 10.25 18.63
CA GLY A 268 -8.82 10.64 20.05
C GLY A 268 -7.40 10.74 20.64
N VAL A 269 -6.40 11.02 19.81
CA VAL A 269 -5.02 11.24 20.25
C VAL A 269 -4.95 12.55 21.03
N ALA A 270 -4.49 12.49 22.28
CA ALA A 270 -4.30 13.68 23.09
C ALA A 270 -3.22 14.59 22.50
N ALA A 271 -3.35 15.90 22.69
CA ALA A 271 -2.39 16.87 22.15
C ALA A 271 -0.94 16.59 22.58
N ALA A 272 -0.75 16.10 23.83
CA ALA A 272 0.56 15.75 24.36
C ALA A 272 1.19 14.51 23.69
N ASP A 273 0.38 13.62 23.10
CA ASP A 273 0.82 12.37 22.47
C ASP A 273 0.88 12.47 20.93
N ARG A 274 0.56 13.65 20.38
CA ARG A 274 0.39 13.88 18.94
C ARG A 274 1.62 13.48 18.12
N ASP A 275 2.80 13.88 18.56
CA ASP A 275 4.06 13.63 17.84
C ASP A 275 4.56 12.19 18.04
N ALA A 276 4.15 11.53 19.12
CA ALA A 276 4.44 10.12 19.36
C ALA A 276 3.53 9.19 18.53
N ALA A 277 2.29 9.62 18.28
CA ALA A 277 1.32 8.86 17.49
C ALA A 277 1.48 9.09 15.98
N ILE A 278 1.78 10.32 15.56
CA ILE A 278 1.73 10.70 14.15
C ILE A 278 2.96 11.51 13.76
N SER A 279 3.53 11.17 12.62
CA SER A 279 4.69 11.87 12.04
C SER A 279 4.42 12.29 10.59
N LEU A 280 5.23 13.22 10.07
CA LEU A 280 5.24 13.60 8.65
C LEU A 280 6.58 13.22 8.03
N ASN A 281 6.56 12.65 6.82
CA ASN A 281 7.69 12.36 5.94
C ASN A 281 8.86 11.53 6.52
N ARG A 282 8.70 11.00 7.74
CA ARG A 282 9.67 10.11 8.38
C ARG A 282 8.96 8.96 9.09
N PRO A 283 9.31 7.70 8.76
CA PRO A 283 10.40 7.28 7.87
C PRO A 283 10.04 7.39 6.38
N TYR A 284 8.77 7.55 6.02
CA TYR A 284 8.33 7.53 4.62
C TYR A 284 7.93 8.90 4.10
N LYS A 285 8.62 9.38 3.05
CA LYS A 285 8.27 10.63 2.35
C LYS A 285 7.12 10.47 1.36
N GLY A 286 6.70 9.24 1.07
CA GLY A 286 5.75 8.92 0.00
C GLY A 286 6.42 8.25 -1.20
N GLY A 287 5.75 7.27 -1.77
CA GLY A 287 6.21 6.42 -2.86
C GLY A 287 5.96 6.98 -4.26
N TYR A 288 5.88 6.08 -5.24
CA TYR A 288 5.62 6.41 -6.64
C TYR A 288 4.17 6.88 -6.85
N GLU A 289 3.17 6.16 -6.34
CA GLU A 289 1.77 6.46 -6.66
C GLU A 289 1.37 7.87 -6.22
N VAL A 290 1.79 8.27 -5.02
CA VAL A 290 1.50 9.61 -4.50
C VAL A 290 2.31 10.69 -5.23
N GLY A 291 3.52 10.37 -5.70
CA GLY A 291 4.28 11.27 -6.57
C GLY A 291 3.61 11.48 -7.93
N HIS A 292 3.14 10.39 -8.53
CA HIS A 292 2.48 10.36 -9.83
C HIS A 292 1.13 11.09 -9.80
N TYR A 293 0.22 10.69 -8.90
CA TYR A 293 -1.09 11.33 -8.78
C TYR A 293 -1.00 12.72 -8.15
N GLY A 294 -0.03 12.97 -7.26
CA GLY A 294 0.26 14.32 -6.77
C GLY A 294 0.65 15.28 -7.90
N ALA A 295 1.46 14.83 -8.86
CA ALA A 295 1.81 15.63 -10.04
C ALA A 295 0.59 15.96 -10.91
N LEU A 296 -0.29 14.98 -11.14
CA LEU A 296 -1.55 15.17 -11.87
C LEU A 296 -2.44 16.21 -11.18
N LEU A 297 -2.62 16.09 -9.86
CA LEU A 297 -3.51 16.93 -9.07
C LEU A 297 -2.99 18.37 -8.90
N ARG A 298 -1.68 18.54 -8.75
CA ARG A 298 -1.03 19.86 -8.66
C ARG A 298 -1.33 20.75 -9.87
N ALA A 299 -1.54 20.19 -11.05
CA ALA A 299 -1.87 20.95 -12.27
C ALA A 299 -3.15 21.79 -12.12
N ARG A 300 -3.99 21.50 -11.12
CA ARG A 300 -5.20 22.27 -10.81
C ARG A 300 -4.95 23.55 -10.01
N ASN A 301 -3.77 23.67 -9.37
CA ASN A 301 -3.43 24.81 -8.52
C ASN A 301 -4.45 25.09 -7.39
N GLU A 302 -5.09 24.03 -6.87
CA GLU A 302 -6.05 24.11 -5.76
C GLU A 302 -5.37 23.65 -4.46
N PRO A 303 -5.33 24.47 -3.39
CA PRO A 303 -4.50 24.20 -2.20
C PRO A 303 -4.94 22.96 -1.39
N ARG A 304 -6.18 22.51 -1.58
CA ARG A 304 -6.81 21.39 -0.86
C ARG A 304 -6.99 20.15 -1.73
N VAL A 305 -6.27 20.12 -2.86
CA VAL A 305 -6.29 19.02 -3.82
C VAL A 305 -4.88 18.48 -3.96
N GLY A 306 -4.70 17.18 -3.73
CA GLY A 306 -3.37 16.57 -3.79
C GLY A 306 -3.35 15.11 -3.34
N ALA A 307 -2.15 14.55 -3.28
CA ALA A 307 -1.93 13.17 -2.87
C ALA A 307 -1.03 13.07 -1.62
N VAL A 308 -1.30 12.08 -0.77
CA VAL A 308 -0.54 11.81 0.45
C VAL A 308 -0.38 10.29 0.64
N GLN A 309 0.79 9.84 1.06
CA GLN A 309 0.97 8.46 1.51
C GLN A 309 0.61 8.39 2.99
N VAL A 310 -0.15 7.37 3.36
CA VAL A 310 -0.47 7.04 4.74
C VAL A 310 0.15 5.69 5.02
N GLU A 311 1.12 5.67 5.93
CA GLU A 311 1.75 4.43 6.39
C GLU A 311 1.35 4.18 7.85
N PHE A 312 0.44 3.23 8.06
CA PHE A 312 0.03 2.82 9.40
C PHE A 312 1.06 1.90 10.05
N LEU A 313 1.19 2.01 11.37
CA LEU A 313 1.80 0.95 12.16
C LEU A 313 0.85 -0.26 12.14
N ARG A 314 1.28 -1.35 11.50
CA ARG A 314 0.47 -2.58 11.36
C ARG A 314 0.01 -3.11 12.72
N GLU A 315 0.85 -3.02 13.74
CA GLU A 315 0.52 -3.40 15.12
C GLU A 315 -0.72 -2.64 15.64
N ALA A 316 -0.86 -1.36 15.28
CA ALA A 316 -2.00 -0.53 15.66
C ALA A 316 -3.29 -0.86 14.88
N LEU A 317 -3.16 -1.43 13.68
CA LEU A 317 -4.31 -1.90 12.87
C LEU A 317 -4.77 -3.31 13.27
N LEU A 318 -3.82 -4.21 13.56
CA LEU A 318 -4.08 -5.60 13.93
C LEU A 318 -4.58 -5.72 15.37
N GLY A 319 -4.14 -4.82 16.24
CA GLY A 319 -4.41 -4.87 17.67
C GLY A 319 -3.51 -5.86 18.42
N PRO A 320 -3.62 -5.89 19.76
CA PRO A 320 -2.64 -6.53 20.63
C PRO A 320 -2.62 -8.05 20.48
N ARG A 321 -3.77 -8.70 20.28
CA ARG A 321 -3.86 -10.17 20.18
C ARG A 321 -3.15 -10.69 18.92
N ALA A 322 -3.51 -10.16 17.75
CA ALA A 322 -2.90 -10.54 16.48
C ALA A 322 -1.40 -10.18 16.45
N THR A 323 -1.02 -9.03 17.02
CA THR A 323 0.39 -8.65 17.19
C THR A 323 1.15 -9.64 18.07
N ALA A 324 0.57 -10.07 19.20
CA ALA A 324 1.20 -11.06 20.08
C ALA A 324 1.38 -12.42 19.38
N GLN A 325 0.41 -12.85 18.57
CA GLN A 325 0.54 -14.05 17.73
C GLN A 325 1.69 -13.92 16.73
N LEU A 326 1.81 -12.78 16.04
CA LEU A 326 2.89 -12.53 15.06
C LEU A 326 4.28 -12.51 15.68
N ARG A 327 4.41 -12.23 16.98
CA ARG A 327 5.68 -12.28 17.71
C ARG A 327 6.15 -13.71 18.05
N GLN A 328 5.30 -14.71 17.85
CA GLN A 328 5.66 -16.12 18.06
C GLN A 328 6.06 -16.79 16.72
N PRO A 329 6.88 -17.84 16.76
CA PRO A 329 7.16 -18.66 15.58
C PRO A 329 5.86 -19.18 14.96
N GLY A 330 5.78 -19.28 13.63
CA GLY A 330 4.58 -19.76 12.96
C GLY A 330 4.57 -19.58 11.45
N ALA A 331 3.65 -20.28 10.79
CA ALA A 331 3.52 -20.32 9.34
C ALA A 331 2.21 -19.69 8.81
N ASP A 332 1.28 -19.34 9.69
CA ASP A 332 -0.04 -18.79 9.36
C ASP A 332 -0.07 -17.25 9.37
N TRP A 333 -1.25 -16.65 9.21
CA TRP A 333 -1.48 -15.21 9.42
C TRP A 333 -2.72 -15.04 10.31
N PRO A 334 -2.71 -14.14 11.32
CA PRO A 334 -3.86 -13.94 12.19
C PRO A 334 -5.08 -13.47 11.38
N GLU A 335 -6.27 -13.87 11.82
CA GLU A 335 -7.51 -13.31 11.31
C GLU A 335 -7.66 -11.84 11.73
N THR A 336 -8.35 -11.06 10.90
CA THR A 336 -8.65 -9.66 11.18
C THR A 336 -9.67 -9.56 12.33
N ASP A 337 -9.31 -8.81 13.37
CA ASP A 337 -10.26 -8.46 14.45
C ASP A 337 -11.26 -7.42 13.93
N GLY A 338 -12.43 -7.88 13.47
CA GLY A 338 -13.45 -7.00 12.91
C GLY A 338 -13.99 -5.95 13.88
N ALA A 339 -14.01 -6.21 15.19
CA ALA A 339 -14.44 -5.23 16.17
C ALA A 339 -13.39 -4.13 16.36
N HIS A 340 -12.12 -4.49 16.36
CA HIS A 340 -11.01 -3.53 16.38
C HIS A 340 -10.97 -2.69 15.10
N LEU A 341 -11.05 -3.34 13.93
CA LEU A 341 -11.10 -2.67 12.64
C LEU A 341 -12.28 -1.70 12.55
N GLY A 342 -13.46 -2.10 13.06
CA GLY A 342 -14.64 -1.24 13.11
C GLY A 342 -14.40 0.05 13.90
N ARG A 343 -13.66 0.01 15.02
CA ARG A 343 -13.29 1.22 15.78
C ARG A 343 -12.35 2.13 14.99
N ILE A 344 -11.38 1.56 14.27
CA ILE A 344 -10.48 2.31 13.39
C ILE A 344 -11.27 3.00 12.27
N VAL A 345 -12.20 2.28 11.65
CA VAL A 345 -13.06 2.85 10.60
C VAL A 345 -13.93 3.99 11.13
N VAL A 346 -14.49 3.87 12.34
CA VAL A 346 -15.23 4.98 12.97
C VAL A 346 -14.34 6.21 13.15
N ALA A 347 -13.09 6.03 13.59
CA ALA A 347 -12.13 7.14 13.72
C ALA A 347 -11.81 7.79 12.37
N LEU A 348 -11.61 7.00 11.31
CA LEU A 348 -11.37 7.50 9.95
C LEU A 348 -12.57 8.28 9.40
N VAL A 349 -13.80 7.80 9.62
CA VAL A 349 -15.03 8.50 9.25
C VAL A 349 -15.14 9.83 10.01
N ALA A 350 -14.80 9.85 11.30
CA ALA A 350 -14.78 11.08 12.11
C ALA A 350 -13.75 12.09 11.58
N ALA A 351 -12.54 11.63 11.25
CA ALA A 351 -11.49 12.47 10.65
C ALA A 351 -11.94 13.06 9.30
N GLY A 352 -12.55 12.26 8.43
CA GLY A 352 -13.12 12.75 7.16
C GLY A 352 -14.18 13.83 7.35
N ARG A 353 -15.07 13.67 8.35
CA ARG A 353 -16.08 14.69 8.69
C ARG A 353 -15.44 16.01 9.16
N LEU A 354 -14.39 15.94 9.98
CA LEU A 354 -13.66 17.13 10.43
C LEU A 354 -13.04 17.88 9.24
N LEU A 355 -12.46 17.14 8.29
CA LEU A 355 -11.89 17.72 7.06
C LEU A 355 -12.93 18.37 6.15
N ARG A 356 -14.17 17.89 6.15
CA ARG A 356 -15.27 18.53 5.43
C ARG A 356 -15.81 19.77 6.16
N ASN A 357 -16.02 19.68 7.47
CA ASN A 357 -16.71 20.72 8.24
C ASN A 357 -15.85 21.97 8.51
N ALA A 358 -14.52 21.86 8.51
CA ALA A 358 -13.61 23.01 8.66
C ALA A 358 -13.53 23.90 7.39
N THR A 359 -14.65 24.05 6.68
CA THR A 359 -14.84 24.88 5.48
C THR A 359 -16.00 25.88 5.63
N GLY A 360 -16.65 25.90 6.79
CA GLY A 360 -17.81 26.75 7.09
C GLY A 360 -17.50 28.00 7.95
N THR A 361 -16.32 28.59 7.83
CA THR A 361 -16.00 29.90 8.43
C THR A 361 -15.40 30.83 7.41
#